data_AF-A0A7X6DPA7-F1
#
_entry.id   AF-A0A7X6DPA7-F1
#
_cell.length_a   1.000
_cell.length_b   1.000
_cell.length_c   1.000
_cell.angle_alpha   90.00
_cell.angle_beta   90.00
_cell.angle_gamma   90.00
#
_symmetry.space_group_name_H-M   'P 1'
#
loop_
_entity.id
_entity.type
_entity.pdbx_description
1 polymer ?
#
loop_
_entity_poly.entity_id
_entity_poly.type
_entity_poly.pdbx_seq_one_letter_code
_entity_poly.pdbx_strand_id
1 'polypeptide(L)' 'MTDPVCGMKVTNENICTDFEGKHYCFCSEGCFQKFQKSPEQYARKAG' A
#
# COMPACT_ATOMS: atom_id res chain seq x y z
N MET A 1 4.83 4.69 8.38
CA MET A 1 4.01 4.34 7.21
C MET A 1 3.30 3.03 7.47
N THR A 2 2.04 2.90 7.07
CA THR A 2 1.22 1.72 7.34
C THR A 2 0.76 1.14 6.01
N ASP A 3 0.88 -0.18 5.87
CA ASP A 3 0.44 -0.89 4.68
C ASP A 3 -1.10 -0.79 4.58
N PRO A 4 -1.65 -0.25 3.47
CA PRO A 4 -3.09 0.00 3.35
C PRO A 4 -3.91 -1.29 3.14
N VAL A 5 -3.26 -2.41 2.85
CA VAL A 5 -3.90 -3.71 2.61
C VAL A 5 -4.08 -4.48 3.91
N CYS A 6 -3.05 -4.53 4.76
CA CYS A 6 -3.05 -5.34 5.98
C CYS A 6 -2.98 -4.53 7.28
N GLY A 7 -2.69 -3.23 7.22
CA GLY A 7 -2.57 -2.38 8.41
C GLY A 7 -1.26 -2.57 9.18
N MET A 8 -0.32 -3.39 8.68
CA MET A 8 0.97 -3.56 9.32
C MET A 8 1.85 -2.32 9.14
N LYS A 9 2.67 -2.04 10.16
CA LYS A 9 3.68 -0.99 10.07
C LYS A 9 4.73 -1.41 9.05
N VAL A 10 4.91 -0.61 8.01
CA VAL A 10 5.98 -0.80 7.04
C VAL A 10 7.28 -0.34 7.71
N THR A 11 8.19 -1.28 7.89
CA THR A 11 9.52 -1.01 8.46
C THR A 11 10.59 -0.78 7.40
N ASN A 12 10.31 -1.13 6.14
CA ASN A 12 11.24 -0.98 5.03
C ASN A 12 10.49 -0.59 3.76
N GLU A 13 10.96 0.45 3.08
CA GLU A 13 10.29 1.09 1.93
C GLU A 13 10.72 0.45 0.59
N ASN A 14 11.01 -0.85 0.58
CA ASN A 14 11.46 -1.54 -0.63
C ASN A 14 10.34 -1.74 -1.65
N ILE A 15 9.09 -1.73 -1.20
CA ILE A 15 7.92 -2.03 -2.04
C ILE A 15 6.96 -0.86 -1.89
N CYS A 16 7.07 0.10 -2.78
CA CYS A 16 6.24 1.30 -2.78
C CYS A 16 5.74 1.64 -4.18
N THR A 17 4.64 2.38 -4.23
CA THR A 17 4.04 2.88 -5.46
C THR A 17 3.37 4.21 -5.19
N ASP A 18 3.34 5.06 -6.22
CA ASP A 18 2.54 6.26 -6.20
C ASP A 18 1.18 5.99 -6.86
N PHE A 19 0.09 6.37 -6.19
CA PHE A 19 -1.26 6.26 -6.70
C PHE A 19 -2.07 7.49 -6.29
N GLU A 20 -2.71 8.16 -7.26
CA GLU A 20 -3.46 9.41 -7.05
C GLU A 20 -2.66 10.52 -6.32
N GLY A 21 -1.36 10.62 -6.59
CA GLY A 21 -0.48 11.60 -5.94
C GLY A 21 -0.15 11.29 -4.47
N LYS A 22 -0.52 10.10 -3.99
CA LYS A 22 -0.14 9.59 -2.66
C LYS A 22 0.88 8.46 -2.81
N HIS A 23 1.87 8.49 -1.93
CA HIS A 23 2.87 7.43 -1.83
C HIS A 23 2.36 6.31 -0.91
N TYR A 24 2.37 5.08 -1.40
CA TYR A 24 1.96 3.88 -0.65
C TYR A 24 3.11 2.89 -0.59
N CYS A 25 3.37 2.34 0.59
CA CYS A 25 4.34 1.28 0.79
C CYS A 25 3.68 0.06 1.40
N PHE A 26 4.27 -1.09 1.12
CA PHE A 26 3.72 -2.39 1.42
C PHE A 26 4.72 -3.21 2.23
N CYS A 27 4.22 -3.99 3.18
CA CYS A 27 5.06 -4.85 4.01
C CYS A 27 5.60 -6.07 3.23
N SER A 28 4.96 -6.42 2.11
CA SER A 28 5.31 -7.56 1.27
C SER A 28 4.80 -7.39 -0.15
N GLU A 29 5.39 -8.13 -1.10
CA GLU A 29 4.94 -8.15 -2.50
C GLU A 29 3.49 -8.62 -2.62
N GLY A 30 3.04 -9.52 -1.74
CA GLY A 30 1.65 -9.99 -1.72
C GLY A 30 0.66 -8.87 -1.39
N CYS A 31 1.00 -7.94 -0.49
CA CYS A 31 0.19 -6.75 -0.24
C CYS A 31 0.23 -5.80 -1.43
N PHE A 32 1.39 -5.59 -2.04
CA PHE A 32 1.51 -4.76 -3.23
C PHE A 32 0.67 -5.29 -4.41
N GLN A 33 0.69 -6.60 -4.68
CA GLN A 33 -0.14 -7.20 -5.72
C GLN A 33 -1.64 -7.08 -5.43
N LYS A 34 -2.05 -7.24 -4.16
CA LYS A 34 -3.44 -7.00 -3.76
C LYS A 34 -3.84 -5.55 -4.00
N PHE A 35 -2.96 -4.62 -3.62
CA PHE A 35 -3.16 -3.20 -3.89
C PHE A 35 -3.30 -2.94 -5.39
N GLN A 36 -2.40 -3.43 -6.24
CA GLN A 36 -2.48 -3.24 -7.69
C GLN A 36 -3.76 -3.82 -8.33
N LYS A 37 -4.34 -4.89 -7.77
CA LYS A 37 -5.60 -5.46 -8.26
C LYS A 37 -6.81 -4.58 -7.94
N SER A 38 -6.78 -3.87 -6.82
CA SER A 38 -7.91 -3.04 -6.35
C SER A 38 -7.42 -1.75 -5.65
N PRO A 39 -6.65 -0.88 -6.33
CA PRO A 39 -5.95 0.22 -5.66
C PRO A 39 -6.91 1.23 -5.06
N GLU A 40 -8.02 1.53 -5.74
CA GLU A 40 -9.08 2.43 -5.24
C GLU A 40 -9.68 1.97 -3.89
N GLN A 41 -9.85 0.65 -3.69
CA GLN A 41 -10.42 0.09 -2.47
C GLN A 41 -9.51 0.32 -1.26
N TYR A 42 -8.19 0.21 -1.47
CA TYR A 42 -7.19 0.34 -0.42
C TYR A 42 -6.76 1.79 -0.21
N ALA A 43 -6.61 2.57 -1.30
CA ALA A 43 -6.28 3.99 -1.27
C ALA A 43 -7.33 4.81 -0.52
N ARG A 44 -8.61 4.49 -0.67
CA ARG A 44 -9.72 5.17 0.04
C ARG A 44 -9.72 4.93 1.55
N LYS A 45 -9.14 3.82 2.04
CA LYS A 45 -9.03 3.51 3.47
C LYS A 45 -7.82 4.16 4.16
N ALA A 46 -6.87 4.66 3.37
CA ALA A 46 -5.63 5.24 3.86
C ALA A 46 -5.69 6.78 3.97
N GLY A 47 -6.85 7.38 3.71
CA GLY A 47 -7.16 8.77 4.05
C GLY A 47 -7.81 8.87 5.41
#